data_AF-A0A2V6IY19-F1
#
_entry.id   AF-A0A2V6IY19-F1
#
_cell.length_a   1.000
_cell.length_b   1.000
_cell.length_c   1.000
_cell.angle_alpha   90.00
_cell.angle_beta   90.00
_cell.angle_gamma   90.00
#
_symmetry.space_group_name_H-M   'P 1'
#
loop_
_entity.id
_entity.type
_entity.pdbx_description
1 polymer ?
#
loop_
_entity_poly.entity_id
_entity_poly.type
_entity_poly.pdbx_seq_one_letter_code
_entity_poly.pdbx_strand_id
1 'polypeptide(L)'
;MEARWENDGRTMTLLSELHYTDPDGEVWIAPAGSNVDGASIPRALWSLMGGPFEGKYRNGSVLHDVSYDQHTRSWEQCDRMFYNAMRCSGVSASEAKTMYYALYKFGRHWKRPRSFAGAVARSDNTVPRATPVEEEELAATRSWIESAKPSIAQIEARADAAPQ
;
A
#
# COMPACT_ATOMS: atom_id res chain seq x y z
N MET A 1 -11.42 -3.68 -14.35
CA MET A 1 -11.66 -4.55 -13.20
C MET A 1 -13.13 -4.48 -12.89
N GLU A 2 -13.74 -5.65 -12.75
CA GLU A 2 -15.13 -5.83 -12.34
C GLU A 2 -15.15 -6.29 -10.89
N ALA A 3 -16.02 -5.69 -10.08
CA ALA A 3 -16.17 -6.02 -8.68
C ALA A 3 -17.65 -5.94 -8.28
N ARG A 4 -18.02 -6.73 -7.26
CA ARG A 4 -19.33 -6.68 -6.60
C ARG A 4 -19.15 -6.09 -5.21
N TRP A 5 -19.96 -5.09 -4.87
CA TRP A 5 -20.04 -4.57 -3.52
C TRP A 5 -20.84 -5.51 -2.62
N GLU A 6 -20.33 -5.79 -1.44
CA GLU A 6 -21.03 -6.56 -0.43
C GLU A 6 -21.94 -5.64 0.41
N ASN A 7 -22.97 -6.22 1.04
CA ASN A 7 -23.97 -5.46 1.80
C ASN A 7 -23.49 -4.97 3.18
N ASP A 8 -22.18 -4.96 3.42
CA ASP A 8 -21.55 -4.51 4.67
C ASP A 8 -21.09 -3.04 4.61
N GLY A 9 -21.21 -2.40 3.45
CA GLY A 9 -20.87 -1.00 3.23
C GLY A 9 -19.37 -0.72 3.13
N ARG A 10 -18.52 -1.75 3.01
CA ARG A 10 -17.06 -1.56 2.97
C ARG A 10 -16.33 -2.51 2.05
N THR A 11 -16.75 -3.77 2.00
CA THR A 11 -16.03 -4.81 1.28
C THR A 11 -16.52 -4.88 -0.16
N MET A 12 -15.58 -5.09 -1.08
CA MET A 12 -15.88 -5.52 -2.44
C MET A 12 -15.18 -6.83 -2.78
N THR A 13 -15.85 -7.65 -3.57
CA THR A 13 -15.32 -8.91 -4.10
C THR A 13 -14.94 -8.71 -5.56
N LEU A 14 -13.70 -9.07 -5.93
CA LEU A 14 -13.28 -9.06 -7.33
C LEU A 14 -14.01 -10.13 -8.15
N LEU A 15 -14.58 -9.75 -9.30
CA LEU A 15 -15.22 -10.70 -10.22
C LEU A 15 -14.25 -11.20 -11.30
N SER A 16 -13.19 -10.43 -11.56
CA SER A 16 -12.12 -10.76 -12.50
C SER A 16 -10.77 -10.59 -11.84
N GLU A 17 -9.78 -11.35 -12.32
CA GLU A 17 -8.39 -11.16 -11.92
C GLU A 17 -7.93 -9.75 -12.29
N LEU A 18 -7.21 -9.12 -11.37
CA LEU A 18 -6.42 -7.93 -11.63
C LEU A 18 -4.95 -8.29 -11.48
N HIS A 19 -4.13 -7.97 -12.48
CA HIS A 19 -2.68 -8.08 -12.36
C HIS A 19 -1.97 -6.79 -12.70
N TYR A 20 -0.74 -6.67 -12.21
CA TYR A 20 0.19 -5.58 -12.50
C TYR A 20 1.60 -6.13 -12.58
N THR A 21 2.36 -5.70 -13.58
CA THR A 21 3.80 -5.97 -13.67
C THR A 21 4.53 -4.70 -13.30
N ASP A 22 5.33 -4.76 -12.24
CA ASP A 22 6.07 -3.61 -11.76
C ASP A 22 7.34 -3.35 -12.59
N PRO A 23 8.04 -2.22 -12.37
CA PRO A 23 9.25 -1.88 -13.13
C PRO A 23 10.41 -2.88 -12.98
N ASP A 24 10.40 -3.69 -11.92
CA ASP A 24 11.41 -4.73 -11.68
C ASP A 24 11.04 -6.05 -12.38
N GLY A 25 9.89 -6.10 -13.05
CA GLY A 25 9.38 -7.27 -13.78
C GLY A 25 8.59 -8.24 -12.90
N GLU A 26 8.33 -7.91 -11.64
CA GLU A 26 7.54 -8.74 -10.74
C GLU A 26 6.06 -8.64 -11.06
N VAL A 27 5.38 -9.78 -11.07
CA VAL A 27 3.94 -9.87 -11.31
C VAL A 27 3.19 -9.90 -9.99
N TRP A 28 2.22 -9.00 -9.86
CA TRP A 28 1.34 -8.86 -8.71
C TRP A 28 -0.07 -9.21 -9.16
N ILE A 29 -0.72 -10.14 -8.46
CA ILE A 29 -2.00 -10.71 -8.86
C ILE A 29 -2.98 -10.59 -7.69
N ALA A 30 -4.14 -10.00 -7.98
CA ALA A 30 -5.33 -10.07 -7.16
C ALA A 30 -6.34 -11.00 -7.87
N PRO A 31 -6.48 -12.26 -7.43
CA PRO A 31 -7.35 -13.23 -8.07
C PRO A 31 -8.83 -12.83 -8.04
N ALA A 32 -9.62 -13.32 -8.99
CA ALA A 32 -11.07 -13.30 -8.87
C ALA A 32 -11.50 -13.99 -7.56
N GLY A 33 -12.50 -13.43 -6.89
CA GLY A 33 -12.95 -13.85 -5.56
C GLY A 33 -12.18 -13.24 -4.39
N SER A 34 -11.17 -12.39 -4.64
CA SER A 34 -10.50 -11.65 -3.55
C SER A 34 -11.46 -10.64 -2.91
N ASN A 35 -11.51 -10.65 -1.57
CA ASN A 35 -12.25 -9.67 -0.78
C ASN A 35 -11.30 -8.51 -0.43
N VAL A 36 -11.78 -7.29 -0.64
CA VAL A 36 -10.97 -6.06 -0.51
C VAL A 36 -11.78 -5.03 0.26
N ASP A 37 -11.22 -4.48 1.34
CA ASP A 37 -11.93 -3.59 2.28
C ASP A 37 -11.32 -2.18 2.40
N GLY A 38 -10.23 -1.93 1.65
CA GLY A 38 -9.50 -0.67 1.60
C GLY A 38 -8.78 -0.32 2.90
N ALA A 39 -8.62 -1.26 3.83
CA ALA A 39 -8.11 -1.00 5.18
C ALA A 39 -6.58 -1.00 5.26
N SER A 40 -5.84 -1.39 4.21
CA SER A 40 -4.38 -1.26 4.20
C SER A 40 -3.91 0.19 4.17
N ILE A 41 -4.75 1.13 3.69
CA ILE A 41 -4.43 2.56 3.60
C ILE A 41 -5.00 3.30 4.83
N PRO A 42 -4.16 3.94 5.67
CA PRO A 42 -4.62 4.74 6.80
C PRO A 42 -5.69 5.79 6.42
N ARG A 43 -6.76 5.87 7.21
CA ARG A 43 -7.90 6.78 6.94
C ARG A 43 -7.53 8.25 6.86
N ALA A 44 -6.50 8.68 7.60
CA ALA A 44 -5.98 10.05 7.53
C ALA A 44 -5.52 10.45 6.12
N LEU A 45 -5.22 9.47 5.26
CA LEU A 45 -4.80 9.70 3.87
C LEU A 45 -5.97 9.85 2.91
N TRP A 46 -7.21 9.55 3.33
CA TRP A 46 -8.37 9.60 2.45
C TRP A 46 -8.76 11.04 2.08
N SER A 47 -8.54 11.99 2.99
CA SER A 47 -8.75 13.42 2.71
C SER A 47 -7.75 13.97 1.69
N LEU A 48 -6.58 13.34 1.56
CA LEU A 48 -5.52 13.74 0.65
C LEU A 48 -5.72 13.21 -0.77
N MET A 49 -6.22 11.98 -0.90
CA MET A 49 -6.20 11.21 -2.15
C MET A 49 -7.59 10.75 -2.63
N GLY A 50 -8.61 10.81 -1.76
CA GLY A 50 -9.89 10.12 -1.96
C GLY A 50 -9.98 8.82 -1.17
N GLY A 51 -11.12 8.14 -1.26
CA GLY A 51 -11.30 6.82 -0.66
C GLY A 51 -10.44 5.74 -1.35
N PRO A 52 -10.16 4.59 -0.71
CA PRO A 52 -9.32 3.53 -1.26
C PRO A 52 -9.84 2.95 -2.58
N PHE A 53 -11.12 3.16 -2.88
CA PHE A 53 -11.78 2.66 -4.09
C PHE A 53 -12.00 3.74 -5.16
N GLU A 54 -11.31 4.87 -5.06
CA GLU A 54 -11.53 6.04 -5.90
C GLU A 54 -10.30 6.44 -6.73
N GLY A 55 -10.54 7.26 -7.75
CA GLY A 55 -9.49 7.90 -8.54
C GLY A 55 -8.55 6.94 -9.27
N LYS A 56 -7.35 7.45 -9.56
CA LYS A 56 -6.36 6.77 -10.40
C LYS A 56 -5.66 5.60 -9.70
N TYR A 57 -5.65 5.54 -8.37
CA TYR A 57 -4.91 4.51 -7.64
C TYR A 57 -5.74 3.32 -7.19
N ARG A 58 -7.05 3.30 -7.47
CA ARG A 58 -7.97 2.20 -7.09
C ARG A 58 -7.45 0.81 -7.44
N ASN A 59 -6.88 0.62 -8.62
CA ASN A 59 -6.37 -0.70 -8.99
C ASN A 59 -5.11 -1.06 -8.17
N GLY A 60 -4.28 -0.07 -7.85
CA GLY A 60 -3.12 -0.26 -6.98
C GLY A 60 -3.51 -0.59 -5.55
N SER A 61 -4.54 0.07 -4.99
CA SER A 61 -4.99 -0.18 -3.61
C SER A 61 -5.56 -1.59 -3.46
N VAL A 62 -6.25 -2.11 -4.48
CA VAL A 62 -6.72 -3.49 -4.54
C VAL A 62 -5.58 -4.49 -4.49
N LEU A 63 -4.57 -4.30 -5.35
CA LEU A 63 -3.39 -5.15 -5.35
C LEU A 63 -2.66 -5.08 -4.01
N HIS A 64 -2.64 -3.90 -3.40
CA HIS A 64 -2.01 -3.67 -2.10
C HIS A 64 -2.73 -4.41 -0.98
N ASP A 65 -4.05 -4.26 -0.84
CA ASP A 65 -4.88 -4.99 0.14
C ASP A 65 -4.68 -6.51 0.00
N VAL A 66 -4.81 -7.03 -1.23
CA VAL A 66 -4.67 -8.48 -1.46
C VAL A 66 -3.25 -8.96 -1.14
N SER A 67 -2.22 -8.19 -1.48
CA SER A 67 -0.83 -8.54 -1.16
C SER A 67 -0.54 -8.47 0.33
N TYR A 68 -1.13 -7.49 1.02
CA TYR A 68 -1.10 -7.36 2.47
C TYR A 68 -1.74 -8.58 3.13
N ASP A 69 -2.92 -9.01 2.70
CA ASP A 69 -3.60 -10.17 3.28
C ASP A 69 -2.87 -11.49 3.03
N GLN A 70 -2.25 -11.65 1.85
CA GLN A 70 -1.51 -12.85 1.49
C GLN A 70 -0.21 -13.04 2.29
N HIS A 71 0.46 -11.95 2.70
CA HIS A 71 1.73 -11.97 3.42
C HIS A 71 2.84 -12.81 2.76
N THR A 72 2.79 -13.01 1.44
CA THR A 72 3.78 -13.79 0.68
C THR A 72 5.06 -13.01 0.38
N ARG A 73 4.97 -11.68 0.39
CA ARG A 73 6.06 -10.73 0.22
C ARG A 73 6.24 -9.88 1.48
N SER A 74 7.36 -9.15 1.54
CA SER A 74 7.59 -8.18 2.62
C SER A 74 6.66 -6.98 2.49
N TRP A 75 6.32 -6.33 3.60
CA TRP A 75 5.44 -5.15 3.57
C TRP A 75 6.09 -4.01 2.77
N GLU A 76 7.42 -3.88 2.82
CA GLU A 76 8.20 -2.91 2.05
C GLU A 76 8.00 -3.10 0.55
N GLN A 77 7.97 -4.37 0.09
CA GLN A 77 7.70 -4.69 -1.31
C GLN A 77 6.27 -4.37 -1.71
N CYS A 78 5.29 -4.65 -0.84
CA CYS A 78 3.89 -4.30 -1.09
C CYS A 78 3.71 -2.78 -1.23
N ASP A 79 4.29 -2.00 -0.31
CA ASP A 79 4.23 -0.54 -0.34
C ASP A 79 4.92 0.03 -1.60
N ARG A 80 6.08 -0.53 -1.97
CA ARG A 80 6.82 -0.13 -3.19
C ARG A 80 6.02 -0.47 -4.44
N MET A 81 5.37 -1.63 -4.49
CA MET A 81 4.48 -1.98 -5.59
C MET A 81 3.34 -0.98 -5.71
N PHE A 82 2.70 -0.62 -4.60
CA PHE A 82 1.59 0.32 -4.63
C PHE A 82 2.04 1.71 -5.10
N TYR A 83 3.21 2.18 -4.66
CA TYR A 83 3.84 3.38 -5.22
C TYR A 83 4.00 3.30 -6.74
N ASN A 84 4.56 2.21 -7.26
CA ASN A 84 4.77 2.01 -8.69
C ASN A 84 3.43 1.95 -9.45
N ALA A 85 2.43 1.25 -8.92
CA ALA A 85 1.09 1.16 -9.51
C ALA A 85 0.39 2.53 -9.58
N MET A 86 0.53 3.36 -8.54
CA MET A 86 0.04 4.75 -8.54
C MET A 86 0.70 5.56 -9.66
N ARG A 87 2.03 5.48 -9.78
CA ARG A 87 2.78 6.19 -10.83
C ARG A 87 2.39 5.73 -12.22
N CYS A 88 2.24 4.41 -12.42
CA CYS A 88 1.76 3.81 -13.66
C CYS A 88 0.37 4.30 -14.04
N SER A 89 -0.51 4.50 -13.05
CA SER A 89 -1.88 4.96 -13.27
C SER A 89 -2.01 6.49 -13.38
N GLY A 90 -0.90 7.23 -13.37
CA GLY A 90 -0.86 8.67 -13.59
C GLY A 90 -1.26 9.52 -12.38
N VAL A 91 -1.17 8.98 -11.16
CA VAL A 91 -1.14 9.77 -9.91
C VAL A 91 0.13 10.62 -9.90
N SER A 92 0.12 11.86 -9.41
CA SER A 92 1.31 12.70 -9.43
C SER A 92 2.46 12.12 -8.58
N ALA A 93 3.70 12.53 -8.87
CA ALA A 93 4.86 12.01 -8.14
C ALA A 93 4.84 12.43 -6.67
N SER A 94 4.35 13.63 -6.34
CA SER A 94 4.23 14.11 -4.96
C SER A 94 3.20 13.30 -4.19
N GLU A 95 1.98 13.15 -4.72
CA GLU A 95 0.91 12.35 -4.13
C GLU A 95 1.33 10.90 -3.86
N ALA A 96 1.91 10.23 -4.87
CA ALA A 96 2.36 8.85 -4.73
C ALA A 96 3.48 8.70 -3.69
N LYS A 97 4.41 9.66 -3.63
CA LYS A 97 5.51 9.68 -2.64
C LYS A 97 5.00 9.95 -1.21
N THR A 98 4.01 10.84 -1.05
CA THR A 98 3.39 11.10 0.25
C THR A 98 2.64 9.88 0.77
N MET A 99 1.90 9.20 -0.11
CA MET A 99 1.24 7.93 0.22
C MET A 99 2.26 6.84 0.60
N TYR A 100 3.34 6.70 -0.18
CA TYR A 100 4.41 5.77 0.12
C TYR A 100 5.05 6.03 1.50
N TYR A 101 5.37 7.28 1.82
CA TYR A 101 5.89 7.66 3.14
C TYR A 101 4.96 7.23 4.27
N ALA A 102 3.66 7.49 4.10
CA ALA A 102 2.68 7.22 5.14
C ALA A 102 2.50 5.72 5.41
N LEU A 103 2.48 4.89 4.37
CA LEU A 103 2.45 3.43 4.51
C LEU A 103 3.75 2.91 5.11
N TYR A 104 4.90 3.42 4.64
CA TYR A 104 6.18 2.99 5.14
C TYR A 104 6.36 3.31 6.63
N LYS A 105 5.87 4.45 7.10
CA LYS A 105 6.01 4.85 8.51
C LYS A 105 4.90 4.33 9.41
N PHE A 106 3.64 4.42 8.97
CA PHE A 106 2.47 4.18 9.81
C PHE A 106 1.70 2.92 9.44
N GLY A 107 2.08 2.24 8.36
CA GLY A 107 1.42 1.03 7.87
C GLY A 107 1.55 -0.17 8.80
N ARG A 108 1.01 -1.29 8.33
CA ARG A 108 1.03 -2.55 9.07
C ARG A 108 2.32 -3.29 8.74
N HIS A 109 3.30 -3.29 9.63
CA HIS A 109 4.58 -3.96 9.39
C HIS A 109 4.62 -5.34 10.02
N TRP A 110 4.67 -6.38 9.19
CA TRP A 110 4.87 -7.76 9.64
C TRP A 110 6.33 -8.20 9.48
N LYS A 111 6.76 -9.15 10.32
CA LYS A 111 8.07 -9.79 10.14
C LYS A 111 7.99 -10.69 8.90
N ARG A 112 8.98 -10.59 8.01
CA ARG A 112 9.05 -11.43 6.80
C ARG A 112 8.91 -12.92 7.18
N PRO A 113 8.06 -13.69 6.48
CA PRO A 113 8.05 -15.13 6.64
C PRO A 113 9.43 -15.69 6.27
N ARG A 114 10.01 -16.52 7.14
CA ARG A 114 11.25 -17.24 6.80
C ARG A 114 10.90 -18.31 5.76
N SER A 115 11.34 -18.14 4.52
CA SER A 115 11.29 -19.21 3.53
C SER A 115 12.39 -20.23 3.81
N PHE A 116 12.04 -21.40 4.35
CA PHE A 116 12.89 -22.58 4.23
C PHE A 116 12.49 -23.35 2.96
N ALA A 117 13.47 -23.91 2.26
CA ALA A 117 13.26 -24.62 1.01
C ALA A 117 12.12 -25.65 1.15
N GLY A 118 11.01 -25.42 0.43
CA GLY A 118 9.88 -26.34 0.32
C GLY A 118 8.66 -26.07 1.19
N ALA A 119 8.67 -25.09 2.10
CA ALA A 119 7.47 -24.75 2.88
C ALA A 119 7.35 -23.24 3.14
N VAL A 120 6.27 -22.63 2.62
CA VAL A 120 5.85 -21.29 3.04
C VAL A 120 5.16 -21.43 4.38
N ALA A 121 5.91 -21.26 5.47
CA ALA A 121 5.31 -21.10 6.78
C ALA A 121 4.53 -19.78 6.77
N ARG A 122 3.19 -19.84 6.84
CA ARG A 122 2.37 -18.66 7.20
C ARG A 122 2.86 -18.23 8.57
N SER A 123 3.53 -17.08 8.67
CA SER A 123 3.96 -16.56 9.95
C SER A 123 2.71 -16.26 10.77
N ASP A 124 2.52 -16.99 11.86
CA ASP A 124 1.53 -16.67 12.88
C ASP A 124 2.02 -15.42 13.63
N ASN A 125 1.85 -14.28 12.97
CA ASN A 125 2.25 -12.99 13.49
C ASN A 125 0.99 -12.13 13.41
N THR A 126 0.37 -11.89 14.56
CA THR A 126 -0.61 -10.81 14.72
C THR A 126 0.00 -9.55 14.13
N VAL A 127 -0.46 -9.17 12.95
CA VAL A 127 0.02 -7.98 12.26
C VAL A 127 -0.36 -6.79 13.13
N PRO A 128 0.60 -5.97 13.59
CA PRO A 128 0.29 -4.78 14.36
C PRO A 128 -0.71 -3.92 13.59
N ARG A 129 -1.66 -3.31 14.31
CA ARG A 129 -2.51 -2.29 13.71
C ARG A 129 -1.62 -1.14 13.25
N ALA A 130 -1.97 -0.52 12.13
CA ALA A 130 -1.33 0.70 11.65
C ALA A 130 -1.23 1.73 12.78
N THR A 131 -0.07 2.37 12.89
CA THR A 131 0.15 3.49 13.80
C THR A 131 -0.75 4.66 13.39
N PRO A 132 -1.31 5.43 14.34
CA PRO A 132 -1.99 6.68 13.99
C PRO A 132 -1.08 7.57 13.14
N VAL A 133 -1.64 8.14 12.07
CA VAL A 133 -0.91 9.08 11.22
C VAL A 133 -0.99 10.44 11.86
N GLU A 134 0.17 11.03 12.15
CA GLU A 134 0.26 12.42 12.60
C GLU A 134 0.09 13.37 11.40
N GLU A 135 -1.05 14.07 11.35
CA GLU A 135 -1.44 14.89 10.18
C GLU A 135 -0.44 16.02 9.90
N GLU A 136 0.11 16.65 10.95
CA GLU A 136 1.11 17.71 10.82
C GLU A 136 2.41 17.18 10.20
N GLU A 137 2.84 15.98 10.61
CA GLU A 137 4.03 15.34 10.07
C GLU A 137 3.85 14.97 8.60
N LEU A 138 2.67 14.46 8.25
CA LEU A 138 2.31 14.13 6.88
C LEU A 138 2.30 15.39 6.00
N ALA A 139 1.72 16.50 6.49
CA ALA A 139 1.70 17.78 5.78
C ALA A 139 3.11 18.34 5.58
N ALA A 140 3.96 18.31 6.62
CA ALA A 140 5.35 18.73 6.55
C ALA A 140 6.14 17.88 5.54
N THR A 141 5.92 16.57 5.54
CA THR A 141 6.60 15.66 4.62
C THR A 141 6.13 15.85 3.18
N ARG A 142 4.84 16.10 2.95
CA ARG A 142 4.32 16.47 1.62
C ARG A 142 4.99 17.74 1.09
N SER A 143 5.05 18.81 1.90
CA SER A 143 5.71 20.07 1.52
C SER A 143 7.19 19.86 1.15
N TRP A 144 7.90 19.04 1.93
CA TRP A 144 9.27 18.64 1.61
C TRP A 144 9.37 17.83 0.31
N ILE A 145 8.46 16.88 0.07
CA ILE A 145 8.45 16.09 -1.17
C ILE A 145 8.25 16.99 -2.41
N GLU A 146 7.33 17.96 -2.32
CA GLU A 146 7.02 18.88 -3.42
C GLU A 146 8.20 19.81 -3.74
N SER A 147 8.89 20.30 -2.71
CA SER A 147 10.04 21.21 -2.87
C SER A 147 11.34 20.51 -3.24
N ALA A 148 11.71 19.44 -2.52
CA ALA A 148 13.01 18.77 -2.68
C ALA A 148 13.00 17.66 -3.74
N LYS A 149 11.82 17.19 -4.17
CA LYS A 149 11.63 16.09 -5.14
C LYS A 149 12.51 14.86 -4.82
N PRO A 150 12.50 14.36 -3.58
CA PRO A 150 13.41 13.32 -3.11
C PRO A 150 13.24 12.00 -3.85
N SER A 151 14.30 11.20 -3.92
CA SER A 151 14.22 9.78 -4.29
C SER A 151 13.47 8.97 -3.23
N ILE A 152 13.05 7.74 -3.56
CA ILE A 152 12.36 6.92 -2.57
C ILE A 152 13.27 6.51 -1.42
N ALA A 153 14.55 6.23 -1.68
CA ALA A 153 15.54 5.96 -0.64
C ALA A 153 15.67 7.11 0.38
N GLN A 154 15.55 8.36 -0.07
CA GLN A 154 15.54 9.52 0.83
C GLN A 154 14.25 9.63 1.65
N ILE A 155 13.12 9.14 1.11
CA ILE A 155 11.85 9.08 1.84
C ILE A 155 11.91 8.01 2.92
N GLU A 156 12.45 6.82 2.61
CA GLU A 156 12.70 5.73 3.57
C GLU A 156 13.61 6.23 4.71
N ALA A 157 14.76 6.83 4.36
CA ALA A 157 15.68 7.39 5.35
C ALA A 157 15.05 8.47 6.23
N ARG A 158 14.13 9.29 5.69
CA ARG A 158 13.38 10.28 6.48
C ARG A 158 12.40 9.60 7.44
N ALA A 159 11.69 8.58 6.98
CA ALA A 159 10.73 7.84 7.78
C ALA A 159 11.42 7.12 8.96
N ASP A 160 12.59 6.53 8.70
CA ASP A 160 13.41 5.85 9.71
C ASP A 160 14.01 6.82 10.75
N ALA A 161 14.31 8.06 10.34
CA ALA A 161 14.95 9.06 11.20
C ALA A 161 13.99 9.83 12.12
N ALA A 162 12.68 9.79 11.84
CA ALA A 162 11.70 10.49 12.66
C ALA A 162 11.47 9.72 13.98
N PRO A 163 11.44 10.40 15.14
CA PRO A 163 11.16 9.73 16.41
C PRO A 163 9.80 9.01 16.35
N GLN A 164 9.77 7.79 16.91
CA GLN A 164 8.56 6.97 17.05
C GLN A 164 7.68 7.47 18.20
#